data_AF-A0A2X2WM10-F1
#
_entry.id   AF-A0A2X2WM10-F1
#
_cell.length_a   1.000
_cell.length_b   1.000
_cell.length_c   1.000
_cell.angle_alpha   90.00
_cell.angle_beta   90.00
_cell.angle_gamma   90.00
#
_symmetry.space_group_name_H-M   'P 1'
#
loop_
_entity.id
_entity.type
_entity.pdbx_description
1 polymer ?
#
loop_
_entity_poly.entity_id
_entity_poly.type
_entity_poly.pdbx_seq_one_letter_code
_entity_poly.pdbx_strand_id
1 'polypeptide(L)'
;MDETSARLVKQPDAEKFSASRNLVIDIDPAFPWQLTALDGYGANLGLVQNHQWGVWSGNATLNAAAATFNRVDVRRPSLALAANSSTVNINELSAFTEKGLLEATASVSQLPQRQTKVSLNGRGVPMNVLQQWGWPALPISGDGNIQLTASGNIQADAPLKPTVNGQLHAVNADKQQVTQTMRAGVVSGAEVTQPQPAQ
;
A
#
# COMPACT_ATOMS: atom_id res chain seq x y z
N MET A 1 33.68 -43.60 -0.06
CA MET A 1 32.26 -43.29 -0.34
C MET A 1 31.68 -42.82 0.96
N ASP A 2 31.50 -41.51 1.12
CA ASP A 2 30.77 -40.97 2.26
C ASP A 2 29.94 -39.80 1.73
N GLU A 3 28.64 -40.05 1.54
CA GLU A 3 27.68 -39.06 1.06
C GLU A 3 27.23 -38.21 2.24
N THR A 4 27.75 -36.98 2.25
CA THR A 4 27.34 -35.87 3.09
C THR A 4 25.81 -35.76 3.14
N SER A 5 25.24 -36.03 4.31
CA SER A 5 23.82 -35.86 4.58
C SER A 5 23.42 -34.39 4.38
N ALA A 6 22.66 -34.10 3.32
CA ALA A 6 22.04 -32.81 3.12
C ALA A 6 21.02 -32.58 4.24
N ARG A 7 21.33 -31.69 5.19
CA ARG A 7 20.33 -31.17 6.13
C ARG A 7 19.26 -30.44 5.32
N LEU A 8 18.08 -31.05 5.19
CA LEU A 8 16.86 -30.36 4.81
C LEU A 8 16.59 -29.28 5.85
N VAL A 9 16.99 -28.03 5.55
CA VAL A 9 16.55 -26.87 6.31
C VAL A 9 15.06 -26.74 6.07
N LYS A 10 14.27 -27.14 7.07
CA LYS A 10 12.82 -26.99 7.05
C LYS A 10 12.50 -25.50 6.91
N GLN A 11 11.80 -25.11 5.84
CA GLN A 11 11.35 -23.72 5.69
C GLN A 11 10.27 -23.45 6.76
N PRO A 12 10.28 -22.27 7.40
CA PRO A 12 9.26 -21.90 8.39
C PRO A 12 7.91 -21.71 7.70
N ASP A 13 7.06 -22.73 7.82
CA ASP A 13 5.63 -22.68 7.51
C ASP A 13 4.85 -22.67 8.83
N ALA A 14 3.84 -21.79 8.93
CA ALA A 14 2.99 -21.68 10.11
C ALA A 14 1.53 -21.97 9.75
N GLU A 15 0.98 -23.06 10.28
CA GLU A 15 -0.45 -23.39 10.12
C GLU A 15 -1.33 -22.29 10.74
N LYS A 16 -0.90 -21.75 11.89
CA LYS A 16 -1.48 -20.58 12.53
C LYS A 16 -0.37 -19.68 13.06
N PHE A 17 -0.52 -18.39 12.83
CA PHE A 17 0.35 -17.33 13.35
C PHE A 17 -0.50 -16.32 14.10
N SER A 18 -0.02 -15.88 15.26
CA SER A 18 -0.62 -14.76 15.99
C SER A 18 0.48 -13.88 16.58
N ALA A 19 0.31 -12.57 16.44
CA ALA A 19 1.13 -11.57 17.09
C ALA A 19 0.18 -10.55 17.73
N SER A 20 0.50 -10.03 18.92
CA SER A 20 -0.37 -9.07 19.58
C SER A 20 0.38 -7.89 20.15
N ARG A 21 -0.21 -6.70 19.98
CA ARG A 21 0.25 -5.42 20.56
C ARG A 21 1.71 -5.11 20.26
N ASN A 22 2.15 -5.36 19.04
CA ASN A 22 3.51 -5.09 18.62
C ASN A 22 3.70 -3.61 18.30
N LEU A 23 4.93 -3.14 18.48
CA LEU A 23 5.41 -1.88 17.92
C LEU A 23 6.37 -2.24 16.79
N VAL A 24 6.04 -1.84 15.57
CA VAL A 24 6.90 -2.07 14.41
C VAL A 24 7.25 -0.72 13.81
N ILE A 25 8.54 -0.49 13.58
CA ILE A 25 9.07 0.78 13.12
C ILE A 25 10.09 0.51 12.03
N ASP A 26 10.00 1.29 10.96
CA ASP A 26 11.06 1.49 9.99
C ASP A 26 11.49 2.94 10.03
N ILE A 27 12.80 3.14 10.17
CA ILE A 27 13.43 4.43 10.36
C ILE A 27 14.15 4.92 9.10
N ASP A 28 13.97 4.26 7.95
CA ASP A 28 14.52 4.75 6.68
C ASP A 28 14.04 6.20 6.45
N PRO A 29 14.96 7.18 6.37
CA PRO A 29 14.58 8.58 6.23
C PRO A 29 13.86 8.89 4.90
N ALA A 30 13.99 8.04 3.88
CA ALA A 30 13.30 8.20 2.61
C ALA A 30 11.79 7.93 2.73
N PHE A 31 11.38 6.99 3.59
CA PHE A 31 9.98 6.65 3.83
C PHE A 31 9.80 6.02 5.23
N PRO A 32 9.87 6.82 6.30
CA PRO A 32 9.75 6.27 7.66
C PRO A 32 8.31 5.86 7.93
N TRP A 33 8.12 4.78 8.68
CA TRP A 33 6.79 4.34 9.11
C TRP A 33 6.79 3.67 10.48
N GLN A 34 5.64 3.73 11.14
CA GLN A 34 5.41 3.11 12.44
C GLN A 34 4.01 2.53 12.50
N LEU A 35 3.88 1.36 13.13
CA LEU A 35 2.62 0.71 13.50
C LEU A 35 2.62 0.48 15.01
N THR A 36 1.59 0.96 15.69
CA THR A 36 1.47 0.90 17.16
C THR A 36 0.31 0.00 17.57
N ALA A 37 0.57 -0.87 18.54
CA ALA A 37 -0.36 -1.91 18.97
C ALA A 37 -0.86 -2.75 17.78
N LEU A 38 0.09 -3.24 16.98
CA LEU A 38 -0.15 -4.11 15.85
C LEU A 38 -0.48 -5.53 16.32
N ASP A 39 -1.68 -5.98 16.01
CA ASP A 39 -2.14 -7.36 16.11
C ASP A 39 -2.12 -7.99 14.72
N GLY A 40 -1.68 -9.24 14.64
CA GLY A 40 -1.63 -10.01 13.41
C GLY A 40 -2.16 -11.41 13.63
N TYR A 41 -2.97 -11.90 12.70
CA TYR A 41 -3.41 -13.28 12.64
C TYR A 41 -3.16 -13.81 11.24
N GLY A 42 -2.66 -15.03 11.13
CA GLY A 42 -2.51 -15.68 9.84
C GLY A 42 -2.71 -17.18 9.90
N ALA A 43 -3.03 -17.75 8.75
CA ALA A 43 -3.24 -19.17 8.58
C ALA A 43 -2.55 -19.67 7.33
N ASN A 44 -1.94 -20.84 7.42
CA ASN A 44 -1.22 -21.52 6.33
C ASN A 44 -0.14 -20.63 5.69
N LEU A 45 0.62 -19.90 6.51
CA LEU A 45 1.61 -18.94 6.05
C LEU A 45 2.92 -19.63 5.67
N GLY A 46 3.31 -19.51 4.40
CA GLY A 46 4.68 -19.75 3.95
C GLY A 46 5.49 -18.46 4.06
N LEU A 47 6.41 -18.40 5.02
CA LEU A 47 7.11 -17.15 5.37
C LEU A 47 8.50 -16.99 4.72
N VAL A 48 9.05 -18.10 4.23
CA VAL A 48 10.37 -18.11 3.57
C VAL A 48 10.30 -18.98 2.34
N GLN A 49 10.72 -18.43 1.20
CA GLN A 49 10.89 -19.18 -0.03
C GLN A 49 12.23 -18.76 -0.66
N ASN A 50 13.03 -19.72 -1.13
CA ASN A 50 14.33 -19.45 -1.76
C ASN A 50 15.27 -18.54 -0.93
N HIS A 51 15.29 -18.74 0.40
CA HIS A 51 16.04 -17.91 1.36
C HIS A 51 15.59 -16.43 1.44
N GLN A 52 14.41 -16.11 0.92
CA GLN A 52 13.82 -14.78 0.97
C GLN A 52 12.62 -14.76 1.92
N TRP A 53 12.62 -13.82 2.86
CA TRP A 53 11.50 -13.56 3.76
C TRP A 53 10.36 -12.86 3.02
N GLY A 54 9.12 -13.25 3.31
CA GLY A 54 7.92 -12.64 2.73
C GLY A 54 6.65 -13.40 3.13
N VAL A 55 5.50 -12.99 2.60
CA VAL A 55 4.29 -13.84 2.64
C VAL A 55 4.12 -14.47 1.27
N TRP A 56 4.54 -15.74 1.16
CA TRP A 56 4.56 -16.48 -0.11
C TRP A 56 3.26 -17.27 -0.33
N SER A 57 2.59 -17.68 0.75
CA SER A 57 1.30 -18.38 0.70
C SER A 57 0.46 -18.09 1.95
N GLY A 58 -0.84 -18.40 1.87
CA GLY A 58 -1.76 -18.35 3.01
C GLY A 58 -2.52 -17.03 3.12
N ASN A 59 -3.11 -16.80 4.29
CA ASN A 59 -3.93 -15.62 4.55
C ASN A 59 -3.43 -14.94 5.82
N ALA A 60 -3.46 -13.61 5.83
CA ALA A 60 -3.18 -12.83 7.03
C ALA A 60 -4.11 -11.63 7.16
N THR A 61 -4.40 -11.29 8.40
CA THR A 61 -5.07 -10.05 8.79
C THR A 61 -4.18 -9.32 9.78
N LEU A 62 -3.93 -8.04 9.53
CA LEU A 62 -3.17 -7.15 10.40
C LEU A 62 -4.06 -5.99 10.81
N ASN A 63 -4.08 -5.65 12.09
CA ASN A 63 -4.81 -4.51 12.63
C ASN A 63 -3.90 -3.74 13.58
N ALA A 64 -3.91 -2.42 13.53
CA ALA A 64 -3.21 -1.62 14.54
C ALA A 64 -4.11 -0.57 15.15
N ALA A 65 -3.75 -0.03 16.31
CA ALA A 65 -4.47 1.10 16.89
C ALA A 65 -4.19 2.40 16.12
N ALA A 66 -2.93 2.59 15.74
CA ALA A 66 -2.45 3.76 15.02
C ALA A 66 -1.26 3.40 14.13
N ALA A 67 -1.05 4.19 13.08
CA ALA A 67 0.15 4.17 12.27
C ALA A 67 0.52 5.56 11.78
N THR A 68 1.79 5.72 11.45
CA THR A 68 2.29 6.88 10.71
C THR A 68 3.01 6.34 9.49
N PHE A 69 2.61 6.76 8.29
CA PHE A 69 3.30 6.43 7.04
C PHE A 69 3.81 7.70 6.42
N ASN A 70 5.14 7.88 6.39
CA ASN A 70 5.83 9.09 5.96
C ASN A 70 5.12 10.38 6.38
N ARG A 71 5.11 10.68 7.69
CA ARG A 71 4.48 11.87 8.31
C ARG A 71 2.94 11.94 8.22
N VAL A 72 2.27 10.99 7.56
CA VAL A 72 0.80 10.93 7.53
C VAL A 72 0.32 9.99 8.63
N ASP A 73 -0.32 10.57 9.64
CA ASP A 73 -0.93 9.80 10.71
C ASP A 73 -2.27 9.21 10.28
N VAL A 74 -2.46 7.93 10.60
CA VAL A 74 -3.70 7.20 10.40
C VAL A 74 -4.07 6.40 11.64
N ARG A 75 -5.37 6.19 11.84
CA ARG A 75 -5.94 5.47 12.97
C ARG A 75 -6.66 4.22 12.49
N ARG A 76 -6.61 3.18 13.32
CA ARG A 76 -7.23 1.89 13.05
C ARG A 76 -6.91 1.33 11.66
N PRO A 77 -5.64 1.29 11.23
CA PRO A 77 -5.29 0.62 9.99
C PRO A 77 -5.63 -0.87 10.09
N SER A 78 -6.27 -1.40 9.05
CA SER A 78 -6.60 -2.81 8.87
C SER A 78 -6.11 -3.26 7.49
N LEU A 79 -5.55 -4.45 7.42
CA LEU A 79 -5.10 -5.10 6.19
C LEU A 79 -5.56 -6.55 6.21
N ALA A 80 -6.16 -7.01 5.13
CA ALA A 80 -6.39 -8.42 4.86
C ALA A 80 -5.71 -8.82 3.55
N LEU A 81 -4.88 -9.87 3.59
CA LEU A 81 -4.18 -10.39 2.43
C LEU A 81 -4.38 -11.89 2.23
N ALA A 82 -4.21 -12.31 0.99
CA ALA A 82 -4.17 -13.71 0.56
C ALA A 82 -3.04 -13.90 -0.45
N ALA A 83 -2.16 -14.86 -0.19
CA ALA A 83 -1.00 -15.17 -1.00
C ALA A 83 -1.09 -16.60 -1.56
N ASN A 84 -0.61 -16.76 -2.79
CA ASN A 84 -0.36 -18.04 -3.45
C ASN A 84 0.93 -17.93 -4.27
N SER A 85 1.35 -19.01 -4.92
CA SER A 85 2.60 -19.07 -5.69
C SER A 85 2.76 -18.00 -6.79
N SER A 86 1.67 -17.36 -7.22
CA SER A 86 1.67 -16.37 -8.30
C SER A 86 1.49 -14.94 -7.80
N THR A 87 0.68 -14.72 -6.76
CA THR A 87 0.28 -13.37 -6.33
C THR A 87 0.08 -13.27 -4.83
N VAL A 88 0.41 -12.10 -4.28
CA VAL A 88 -0.12 -11.60 -3.01
C VAL A 88 -1.22 -10.61 -3.34
N ASN A 89 -2.43 -10.85 -2.86
CA ASN A 89 -3.56 -9.93 -3.02
C ASN A 89 -3.88 -9.31 -1.67
N ILE A 90 -3.93 -7.99 -1.63
CA ILE A 90 -4.46 -7.20 -0.53
C ILE A 90 -5.92 -6.94 -0.87
N ASN A 91 -6.79 -7.72 -0.23
CA ASN A 91 -8.23 -7.72 -0.49
C ASN A 91 -8.92 -6.54 0.20
N GLU A 92 -8.35 -6.12 1.32
CA GLU A 92 -8.79 -4.96 2.09
C GLU A 92 -7.57 -4.28 2.69
N LEU A 93 -7.51 -2.96 2.53
CA LEU A 93 -6.66 -2.07 3.30
C LEU A 93 -7.51 -0.86 3.65
N SER A 94 -7.65 -0.54 4.93
CA SER A 94 -8.44 0.62 5.35
C SER A 94 -7.76 1.34 6.50
N ALA A 95 -7.93 2.65 6.58
CA ALA A 95 -7.47 3.46 7.71
C ALA A 95 -8.20 4.80 7.77
N PHE A 96 -8.34 5.35 8.97
CA PHE A 96 -8.90 6.69 9.16
C PHE A 96 -7.78 7.72 9.22
N THR A 97 -7.84 8.73 8.36
CA THR A 97 -7.09 9.98 8.57
C THR A 97 -7.74 10.79 9.70
N GLU A 98 -7.25 12.01 9.93
CA GLU A 98 -7.92 12.94 10.85
C GLU A 98 -9.35 13.29 10.37
N LYS A 99 -9.54 13.46 9.06
CA LYS A 99 -10.80 13.98 8.48
C LYS A 99 -11.69 12.92 7.82
N GLY A 100 -11.09 11.89 7.24
CA GLY A 100 -11.78 10.96 6.36
C GLY A 100 -11.22 9.55 6.36
N LEU A 101 -11.81 8.70 5.54
CA LEU A 101 -11.46 7.29 5.38
C LEU A 101 -10.64 7.06 4.12
N LEU A 102 -9.59 6.26 4.23
CA LEU A 102 -8.85 5.68 3.12
C LEU A 102 -9.18 4.18 3.03
N GLU A 103 -9.44 3.70 1.83
CA GLU A 103 -9.71 2.30 1.50
C GLU A 103 -8.90 1.93 0.26
N ALA A 104 -8.28 0.76 0.22
CA ALA A 104 -7.46 0.33 -0.88
C ALA A 104 -7.48 -1.18 -1.08
N THR A 105 -7.14 -1.58 -2.30
CA THR A 105 -6.80 -2.96 -2.66
C THR A 105 -5.51 -2.93 -3.46
N ALA A 106 -4.79 -4.04 -3.44
CA ALA A 106 -3.58 -4.17 -4.23
C ALA A 106 -3.30 -5.62 -4.61
N SER A 107 -2.50 -5.79 -5.65
CA SER A 107 -1.95 -7.09 -6.01
C SER A 107 -0.47 -6.95 -6.32
N VAL A 108 0.32 -7.91 -5.86
CA VAL A 108 1.76 -7.99 -6.08
C VAL A 108 2.05 -9.36 -6.69
N SER A 109 2.58 -9.38 -7.90
CA SER A 109 3.05 -10.60 -8.52
C SER A 109 4.24 -11.18 -7.73
N GLN A 110 4.22 -12.49 -7.52
CA GLN A 110 5.35 -13.24 -6.96
C GLN A 110 6.32 -13.73 -8.06
N LEU A 111 6.03 -13.45 -9.32
CA LEU A 111 6.92 -13.71 -10.46
C LEU A 111 8.01 -12.62 -10.57
N PRO A 112 9.10 -12.87 -11.33
CA PRO A 112 10.11 -11.85 -11.62
C PRO A 112 9.49 -10.54 -12.10
N GLN A 113 10.13 -9.42 -11.77
CA GLN A 113 9.64 -8.03 -11.88
C GLN A 113 8.62 -7.58 -10.82
N ARG A 114 7.96 -8.51 -10.12
CA ARG A 114 6.96 -8.24 -9.07
C ARG A 114 6.02 -7.10 -9.42
N GLN A 115 5.37 -7.25 -10.58
CA GLN A 115 4.39 -6.27 -11.05
C GLN A 115 3.33 -6.06 -9.96
N THR A 116 3.09 -4.80 -9.63
CA THR A 116 2.22 -4.37 -8.56
C THR A 116 1.12 -3.47 -9.13
N LYS A 117 -0.10 -3.64 -8.62
CA LYS A 117 -1.23 -2.75 -8.89
C LYS A 117 -1.85 -2.34 -7.57
N VAL A 118 -2.28 -1.08 -7.49
CA VAL A 118 -2.95 -0.49 -6.33
C VAL A 118 -4.18 0.26 -6.81
N SER A 119 -5.29 0.09 -6.10
CA SER A 119 -6.47 0.94 -6.20
C SER A 119 -6.74 1.53 -4.82
N LEU A 120 -6.92 2.83 -4.72
CA LEU A 120 -7.17 3.54 -3.48
C LEU A 120 -8.32 4.52 -3.65
N ASN A 121 -9.22 4.54 -2.68
CA ASN A 121 -10.30 5.50 -2.55
C ASN A 121 -10.15 6.25 -1.23
N GLY A 122 -10.30 7.57 -1.28
CA GLY A 122 -10.42 8.39 -0.08
C GLY A 122 -11.76 9.09 -0.06
N ARG A 123 -12.39 9.13 1.10
CA ARG A 123 -13.68 9.77 1.34
C ARG A 123 -13.55 10.81 2.44
N GLY A 124 -13.77 12.09 2.11
CA GLY A 124 -13.61 13.20 3.05
C GLY A 124 -12.18 13.39 3.57
N VAL A 125 -11.18 13.06 2.75
CA VAL A 125 -9.76 13.15 3.12
C VAL A 125 -9.15 14.48 2.65
N PRO A 126 -8.08 14.98 3.29
CA PRO A 126 -7.37 16.15 2.81
C PRO A 126 -6.80 15.94 1.40
N MET A 127 -6.91 16.93 0.51
CA MET A 127 -6.39 16.87 -0.87
C MET A 127 -4.87 16.68 -0.97
N ASN A 128 -4.15 16.89 0.13
CA ASN A 128 -2.71 16.67 0.22
C ASN A 128 -2.29 15.31 0.82
N VAL A 129 -3.25 14.43 1.16
CA VAL A 129 -2.96 13.18 1.90
C VAL A 129 -1.95 12.28 1.19
N LEU A 130 -1.98 12.22 -0.14
CA LEU A 130 -1.07 11.39 -0.93
C LEU A 130 0.28 12.05 -1.24
N GLN A 131 0.47 13.32 -0.89
CA GLN A 131 1.68 14.07 -1.27
C GLN A 131 2.93 13.50 -0.62
N GLN A 132 2.82 13.16 0.67
CA GLN A 132 3.91 12.51 1.40
C GLN A 132 4.15 11.07 0.90
N TRP A 133 3.22 10.47 0.15
CA TRP A 133 3.40 9.12 -0.42
C TRP A 133 3.89 9.15 -1.87
N GLY A 134 4.38 10.31 -2.33
CA GLY A 134 5.03 10.47 -3.62
C GLY A 134 4.11 10.84 -4.77
N TRP A 135 2.81 11.04 -4.51
CA TRP A 135 1.94 11.65 -5.52
C TRP A 135 2.15 13.17 -5.56
N PRO A 136 2.23 13.83 -6.73
CA PRO A 136 2.41 15.28 -6.78
C PRO A 136 1.25 16.07 -6.15
N ALA A 137 1.51 17.33 -5.82
CA ALA A 137 0.48 18.20 -5.27
C ALA A 137 -0.68 18.38 -6.27
N LEU A 138 -1.91 18.34 -5.73
CA LEU A 138 -3.11 18.67 -6.47
C LEU A 138 -3.27 20.20 -6.55
N PRO A 139 -3.72 20.76 -7.69
CA PRO A 139 -4.07 22.18 -7.84
C PRO A 139 -5.44 22.53 -7.23
N ILE A 140 -5.92 21.74 -6.26
CA ILE A 140 -7.14 21.98 -5.47
C ILE A 140 -6.82 21.69 -4.01
N SER A 141 -7.55 22.33 -3.10
CA SER A 141 -7.29 22.27 -1.66
C SER A 141 -8.54 21.89 -0.86
N GLY A 142 -8.39 21.82 0.46
CA GLY A 142 -9.45 21.41 1.38
C GLY A 142 -9.58 19.90 1.50
N ASP A 143 -10.77 19.47 1.93
CA ASP A 143 -11.14 18.07 2.08
C ASP A 143 -12.04 17.62 0.93
N GLY A 144 -12.04 16.33 0.64
CA GLY A 144 -12.79 15.79 -0.50
C GLY A 144 -12.61 14.31 -0.72
N ASN A 145 -12.99 13.87 -1.92
CA ASN A 145 -12.89 12.49 -2.33
C ASN A 145 -11.76 12.33 -3.34
N ILE A 146 -11.05 11.20 -3.24
CA ILE A 146 -9.98 10.84 -4.17
C ILE A 146 -10.16 9.40 -4.67
N GLN A 147 -9.80 9.15 -5.92
CA GLN A 147 -9.72 7.84 -6.52
C GLN A 147 -8.39 7.72 -7.24
N LEU A 148 -7.52 6.84 -6.75
CA LEU A 148 -6.20 6.55 -7.31
C LEU A 148 -6.20 5.13 -7.87
N THR A 149 -5.68 4.98 -9.08
CA THR A 149 -5.16 3.70 -9.56
C THR A 149 -3.70 3.86 -9.90
N ALA A 150 -2.85 2.92 -9.50
CA ALA A 150 -1.43 2.94 -9.78
C ALA A 150 -0.90 1.54 -10.07
N SER A 151 0.20 1.47 -10.81
CA SER A 151 0.92 0.24 -11.09
C SER A 151 2.41 0.52 -11.21
N GLY A 152 3.23 -0.49 -10.97
CA GLY A 152 4.68 -0.40 -11.08
C GLY A 152 5.35 -1.76 -10.90
N ASN A 153 6.67 -1.81 -10.98
CA ASN A 153 7.45 -3.02 -10.79
C ASN A 153 8.36 -2.85 -9.57
N ILE A 154 8.28 -3.79 -8.62
CA ILE A 154 9.09 -3.76 -7.39
C ILE A 154 10.26 -4.73 -7.56
N GLN A 155 11.41 -4.22 -7.98
CA GLN A 155 12.61 -5.02 -8.16
C GLN A 155 13.67 -4.59 -7.16
N ALA A 156 14.42 -5.55 -6.64
CA ALA A 156 15.61 -5.25 -5.88
C ALA A 156 16.59 -4.46 -6.76
N ASP A 157 17.24 -3.45 -6.19
CA ASP A 157 18.31 -2.66 -6.81
C ASP A 157 17.93 -1.91 -8.10
N ALA A 158 16.64 -1.82 -8.44
CA ALA A 158 16.16 -1.03 -9.58
C ALA A 158 15.24 0.10 -9.10
N PRO A 159 15.31 1.30 -9.70
CA PRO A 159 14.49 2.41 -9.28
C PRO A 159 13.00 2.13 -9.57
N LEU A 160 12.14 2.35 -8.57
CA LEU A 160 10.69 2.19 -8.70
C LEU A 160 10.10 3.24 -9.64
N LYS A 161 10.47 4.51 -9.47
CA LYS A 161 9.84 5.68 -10.10
C LYS A 161 9.61 5.53 -11.61
N PRO A 162 10.58 5.13 -12.44
CA PRO A 162 10.40 4.99 -13.90
C PRO A 162 9.38 3.93 -14.30
N THR A 163 9.02 3.01 -13.40
CA THR A 163 8.05 1.94 -13.68
C THR A 163 6.62 2.35 -13.31
N VAL A 164 6.46 3.45 -12.57
CA VAL A 164 5.16 3.83 -12.00
C VAL A 164 4.28 4.49 -13.04
N ASN A 165 3.07 3.98 -13.18
CA ASN A 165 1.99 4.58 -13.96
C ASN A 165 0.74 4.66 -13.10
N GLY A 166 -0.07 5.69 -13.28
CA GLY A 166 -1.29 5.82 -12.48
C GLY A 166 -2.17 6.97 -12.91
N GLN A 167 -3.34 7.04 -12.29
CA GLN A 167 -4.30 8.11 -12.47
C GLN A 167 -4.94 8.42 -11.13
N LEU A 168 -4.95 9.70 -10.77
CA LEU A 168 -5.65 10.23 -9.60
C LEU A 168 -6.77 11.15 -10.09
N HIS A 169 -7.99 10.84 -9.69
CA HIS A 169 -9.13 11.74 -9.77
C HIS A 169 -9.46 12.26 -8.38
N ALA A 170 -9.79 13.54 -8.27
CA ALA A 170 -10.15 14.15 -7.00
C ALA A 170 -11.25 15.20 -7.17
N VAL A 171 -12.13 15.28 -6.16
CA VAL A 171 -13.20 16.26 -6.06
C VAL A 171 -13.22 16.82 -4.64
N ASN A 172 -13.05 18.13 -4.48
CA ASN A 172 -13.11 18.77 -3.17
C ASN A 172 -14.52 19.23 -2.79
N ALA A 173 -14.68 19.75 -1.56
CA ALA A 173 -15.94 20.26 -1.04
C ALA A 173 -16.57 21.38 -1.90
N ASP A 174 -15.74 22.20 -2.55
CA ASP A 174 -16.16 23.25 -3.49
C ASP A 174 -16.57 22.70 -4.86
N LYS A 175 -16.63 21.37 -5.02
CA LYS A 175 -16.93 20.64 -6.25
C LYS A 175 -15.93 20.89 -7.37
N GLN A 176 -14.74 21.42 -7.07
CA GLN A 176 -13.64 21.50 -8.02
C GLN A 176 -13.13 20.09 -8.27
N GLN A 177 -12.93 19.74 -9.54
CA GLN A 177 -12.46 18.44 -9.96
C GLN A 177 -11.09 18.55 -10.61
N VAL A 178 -10.22 17.57 -10.34
CA VAL A 178 -8.94 17.44 -11.04
C VAL A 178 -8.68 15.98 -11.37
N THR A 179 -8.04 15.77 -12.53
CA THR A 179 -7.46 14.47 -12.89
C THR A 179 -5.98 14.65 -13.21
N GLN A 180 -5.13 13.90 -12.52
CA GLN A 180 -3.69 13.80 -12.80
C GLN A 180 -3.34 12.41 -13.32
N THR A 181 -2.51 12.33 -14.35
CA THR A 181 -2.03 11.06 -14.90
C THR A 181 -0.52 10.97 -14.75
N MET A 182 -0.05 9.89 -14.15
CA MET A 182 1.37 9.56 -14.05
C MET A 182 1.76 8.53 -15.12
N ARG A 183 2.83 8.83 -15.87
CA ARG A 183 3.45 7.90 -16.82
C ARG A 183 4.94 7.84 -16.55
N ALA A 184 5.46 6.63 -16.34
CA ALA A 184 6.87 6.40 -16.00
C ALA A 184 7.40 7.32 -14.88
N GLY A 185 6.60 7.56 -13.85
CA GLY A 185 6.94 8.40 -12.71
C GLY A 185 6.89 9.92 -12.97
N VAL A 186 6.40 10.35 -14.13
CA VAL A 186 6.20 11.75 -14.51
C VAL A 186 4.71 12.04 -14.57
N VAL A 187 4.26 13.11 -13.88
CA VAL A 187 2.84 13.49 -13.87
C VAL A 187 2.55 14.52 -14.97
N SER A 188 1.40 14.32 -15.62
CA SER A 188 0.86 15.13 -16.70
C SER A 188 -0.64 15.34 -16.48
N GLY A 189 -1.14 16.49 -16.91
CA GLY A 189 -2.55 16.88 -16.76
C GLY A 189 -2.87 17.33 -15.33
N ALA A 190 -3.35 18.55 -15.18
CA ALA A 190 -3.83 19.11 -13.92
C ALA A 190 -4.81 20.25 -14.18
N GLU A 191 -5.69 20.09 -15.16
CA GLU A 191 -6.76 21.08 -15.39
C GLU A 191 -7.82 20.91 -14.30
N VAL A 192 -8.17 22.04 -13.68
CA VAL A 192 -9.21 22.11 -12.67
C VAL A 192 -10.51 22.46 -13.37
N THR A 193 -11.49 21.55 -13.28
CA THR A 193 -12.85 21.82 -13.77
C THR A 193 -13.72 22.22 -12.59
N GLN A 194 -14.47 23.31 -12.73
CA GLN A 194 -15.44 23.76 -11.71
C GLN A 194 -16.85 23.71 -12.30
N PRO A 195 -17.89 23.32 -11.53
CA PRO A 195 -19.26 23.47 -11.96
C PRO A 195 -19.59 24.95 -12.16
N GLN A 196 -20.19 25.27 -13.31
CA GLN A 196 -20.60 26.63 -13.64
C GLN A 196 -21.66 27.11 -12.65
N PRO A 197 -21.56 28.33 -12.09
CA PRO A 197 -22.58 28.85 -11.18
C PRO A 197 -23.95 28.84 -11.88
N ALA A 198 -24.96 28.28 -11.20
CA ALA A 198 -26.33 28.37 -11.65
C ALA A 198 -26.73 29.85 -11.72
N GLN A 199 -27.20 30.30 -12.89
CA GLN A 199 -27.79 31.63 -13.09
C GLN A 199 -29.16 31.74 -12.44
#